data_AF-A0A4Y4DWC6-F1
#
_entry.id   AF-A0A4Y4DWC6-F1
#
_cell.length_a   1.000
_cell.length_b   1.000
_cell.length_c   1.000
_cell.angle_alpha   90.00
_cell.angle_beta   90.00
_cell.angle_gamma   90.00
#
_symmetry.space_group_name_H-M   'P 1'
#
loop_
_entity.id
_entity.type
_entity.pdbx_description
1 polymer ?
#
loop_
_entity_poly.entity_id
_entity_poly.type
_entity_poly.pdbx_seq_one_letter_code
_entity_poly.pdbx_strand_id
1 'polypeptide(L)'
;MLDDVPSPGPVGAPPARVALTDDAAALLARLRPVHGELMFHQSGGCCDGSSPMCYPQGDFLLGDADVHLGDLVVVPDGGDEPGAPGPGGFRVPVWMSRAQFEYWKHTHLTIDVVPGRGAGFSVEAPEGVRFIIRSRLLTDDEWAALDVA
;
A
#
# COMPACT_ATOMS: atom_id res chain seq x y z
N MET A 1 9.29 35.81 -10.12
CA MET A 1 7.92 35.25 -10.20
C MET A 1 8.08 33.76 -10.44
N LEU A 2 8.31 33.02 -9.37
CA LEU A 2 8.07 31.59 -9.34
C LEU A 2 7.03 31.47 -8.24
N ASP A 3 5.76 31.50 -8.64
CA ASP A 3 4.65 31.34 -7.71
C ASP A 3 4.70 29.89 -7.22
N ASP A 4 5.32 29.71 -6.06
CA ASP A 4 5.14 28.56 -5.19
C ASP A 4 3.67 28.56 -4.80
N VAL A 5 2.87 27.81 -5.57
CA VAL A 5 1.48 27.54 -5.24
C VAL A 5 1.49 26.32 -4.33
N PRO A 6 1.28 26.45 -3.01
CA PRO A 6 1.04 25.29 -2.18
C PRO A 6 -0.24 24.62 -2.67
N SER A 7 -0.11 23.38 -3.14
CA SER A 7 -1.27 22.56 -3.42
C SER A 7 -2.00 22.31 -2.11
N PRO A 8 -3.30 22.63 -1.99
CA PRO A 8 -4.05 22.34 -0.77
C PRO A 8 -4.10 20.82 -0.60
N GLY A 9 -3.36 20.31 0.38
CA GLY A 9 -3.47 18.91 0.79
C GLY A 9 -4.91 18.62 1.24
N PRO A 10 -5.42 17.40 1.02
CA PRO A 10 -6.77 17.05 1.42
C PRO A 10 -6.93 17.23 2.93
N VAL A 11 -7.77 18.20 3.32
CA VAL A 11 -8.22 18.41 4.69
C VAL A 11 -9.17 17.25 5.03
N GLY A 12 -8.79 16.40 5.99
CA GLY A 12 -9.78 15.52 6.64
C GLY A 12 -9.28 14.21 7.26
N ALA A 13 -8.07 13.73 6.97
CA ALA A 13 -7.55 12.50 7.58
C ALA A 13 -6.09 12.67 8.02
N PRO A 14 -5.66 12.03 9.13
CA PRO A 14 -4.24 11.99 9.48
C PRO A 14 -3.46 11.40 8.30
N PRO A 15 -2.23 11.88 8.04
CA PRO A 15 -1.42 11.41 6.92
C PRO A 15 -1.22 9.91 7.03
N ALA A 16 -1.71 9.16 6.05
CA ALA A 16 -1.47 7.73 5.96
C ALA A 16 -0.08 7.48 5.38
N ARG A 17 0.65 6.52 5.94
CA ARG A 17 1.95 6.10 5.40
C ARG A 17 1.84 5.31 4.10
N VAL A 18 0.71 4.62 3.93
CA VAL A 18 0.40 3.80 2.75
C VAL A 18 -0.91 4.25 2.10
N ALA A 19 -0.94 4.19 0.77
CA ALA A 19 -2.12 4.41 -0.06
C ALA A 19 -2.15 3.39 -1.20
N LEU A 20 -3.24 3.37 -1.96
CA LEU A 20 -3.38 2.57 -3.17
C LEU A 20 -4.00 3.41 -4.28
N THR A 21 -3.74 3.03 -5.53
CA THR A 21 -4.46 3.56 -6.70
C THR A 21 -5.79 2.84 -6.91
N ASP A 22 -6.70 3.44 -7.68
CA ASP A 22 -8.00 2.84 -8.03
C ASP A 22 -7.82 1.52 -8.80
N ASP A 23 -6.84 1.45 -9.71
CA ASP A 23 -6.54 0.23 -10.46
C ASP A 23 -6.05 -0.90 -9.54
N ALA A 24 -5.21 -0.58 -8.55
CA ALA A 24 -4.78 -1.54 -7.54
C ALA A 24 -5.97 -1.97 -6.65
N ALA A 25 -6.88 -1.05 -6.31
CA ALA A 25 -8.08 -1.33 -5.52
C ALA A 25 -8.99 -2.33 -6.26
N ALA A 26 -9.24 -2.08 -7.54
CA ALA A 26 -10.05 -2.93 -8.39
C ALA A 26 -9.45 -4.34 -8.53
N LEU A 27 -8.13 -4.44 -8.67
CA LEU A 27 -7.46 -5.73 -8.72
C LEU A 27 -7.58 -6.48 -7.38
N LEU A 28 -7.35 -5.81 -6.24
CA LEU A 28 -7.50 -6.44 -4.92
C LEU A 28 -8.93 -6.95 -4.69
N ALA A 29 -9.94 -6.18 -5.12
CA ALA A 29 -11.34 -6.58 -5.04
C ALA A 29 -11.65 -7.84 -5.86
N ARG A 30 -10.93 -8.07 -6.97
CA ARG A 30 -11.02 -9.29 -7.78
C ARG A 30 -10.27 -10.48 -7.17
N LEU A 31 -9.12 -10.24 -6.53
CA LEU A 31 -8.26 -11.30 -5.99
C LEU A 31 -8.80 -11.87 -4.67
N ARG A 32 -9.35 -11.01 -3.79
CA ARG A 32 -9.87 -11.42 -2.48
C ARG A 32 -10.88 -12.58 -2.52
N PRO A 33 -11.91 -12.62 -3.38
CA PRO A 33 -12.86 -13.74 -3.40
C PRO A 33 -12.23 -15.08 -3.81
N VAL A 34 -11.07 -15.06 -4.48
CA VAL A 34 -10.35 -16.27 -4.93
C VAL A 34 -9.35 -16.74 -3.88
N HIS A 35 -8.64 -15.80 -3.25
CA HIS A 35 -7.50 -16.09 -2.38
C HIS A 35 -7.77 -15.90 -0.88
N GLY A 36 -8.93 -15.34 -0.51
CA GLY A 36 -9.25 -14.96 0.86
C GLY A 36 -8.72 -13.57 1.22
N GLU A 37 -8.60 -13.28 2.51
CA GLU A 37 -8.00 -12.02 2.97
C GLU A 37 -6.58 -11.89 2.43
N LEU A 38 -6.17 -10.66 2.10
CA LEU A 38 -4.91 -10.38 1.44
C LEU A 38 -4.00 -9.57 2.36
N MET A 39 -2.70 -9.63 2.13
CA MET A 39 -1.70 -8.78 2.76
C MET A 39 -0.60 -8.41 1.77
N PHE A 40 0.05 -7.27 1.99
CA PHE A 40 1.27 -6.91 1.29
C PHE A 40 2.50 -7.09 2.17
N HIS A 41 3.59 -7.54 1.58
CA HIS A 41 4.92 -7.48 2.19
C HIS A 41 5.94 -6.88 1.23
N GLN A 42 6.69 -5.91 1.72
CA GLN A 42 7.83 -5.32 1.01
C GLN A 42 9.14 -5.75 1.69
N SER A 43 9.90 -6.61 1.00
CA SER A 43 11.23 -7.02 1.43
C SER A 43 12.34 -6.30 0.64
N GLY A 44 13.48 -6.02 1.29
CA GLY A 44 14.67 -5.40 0.68
C GLY A 44 15.61 -6.40 -0.01
N GLY A 45 15.08 -7.28 -0.88
CA GLY A 45 15.82 -8.40 -1.49
C GLY A 45 16.46 -8.15 -2.86
N CYS A 46 17.53 -8.90 -3.15
CA CYS A 46 18.59 -8.62 -4.16
C CYS A 46 18.28 -8.93 -5.65
N CYS A 47 17.11 -9.46 -6.05
CA CYS A 47 16.89 -9.85 -7.47
C CYS A 47 15.68 -9.26 -8.21
N ASP A 48 14.84 -8.44 -7.58
CA ASP A 48 13.83 -7.62 -8.29
C ASP A 48 13.40 -6.43 -7.39
N GLY A 49 14.34 -5.99 -6.55
CA GLY A 49 14.09 -5.23 -5.32
C GLY A 49 13.38 -3.91 -5.57
N SER A 50 12.05 -3.91 -5.38
CA SER A 50 11.16 -2.75 -5.18
C SER A 50 9.68 -3.11 -5.34
N SER A 51 9.34 -4.29 -5.87
CA SER A 51 7.94 -4.69 -6.05
C SER A 51 7.32 -5.18 -4.73
N PRO A 52 6.17 -4.64 -4.31
CA PRO A 52 5.40 -5.16 -3.20
C PRO A 52 4.81 -6.51 -3.58
N MET A 53 4.91 -7.47 -2.68
CA MET A 53 4.35 -8.80 -2.87
C MET A 53 2.98 -8.88 -2.21
N CYS A 54 1.97 -9.37 -2.93
CA CYS A 54 0.64 -9.62 -2.41
C CYS A 54 0.48 -11.12 -2.09
N TYR A 55 0.08 -11.44 -0.86
CA TYR A 55 -0.12 -12.79 -0.37
C TYR A 55 -1.53 -12.96 0.23
N PRO A 56 -2.05 -14.19 0.32
CA PRO A 56 -3.12 -14.49 1.28
C PRO A 56 -2.63 -14.17 2.70
N GLN A 57 -3.49 -13.57 3.52
CA GLN A 57 -3.14 -13.16 4.87
C GLN A 57 -2.81 -14.38 5.73
N GLY A 58 -1.59 -14.40 6.26
CA GLY A 58 -1.05 -15.49 7.08
C GLY A 58 -0.12 -16.45 6.33
N ASP A 59 -0.07 -16.40 5.00
CA ASP A 59 0.85 -17.26 4.21
C ASP A 59 2.30 -16.76 4.24
N PHE A 60 2.49 -15.45 4.43
CA PHE A 60 3.80 -14.89 4.72
C PHE A 60 4.04 -14.86 6.23
N LEU A 61 5.13 -15.49 6.68
CA LEU A 61 5.51 -15.50 8.10
C LEU A 61 6.13 -14.16 8.50
N LEU A 62 5.37 -13.37 9.23
CA LEU A 62 5.83 -12.13 9.85
C LEU A 62 6.59 -12.42 11.16
N GLY A 63 7.60 -11.61 11.47
CA GLY A 63 8.30 -11.65 12.75
C GLY A 63 8.65 -10.26 13.29
N ASP A 64 9.46 -10.21 14.35
CA ASP A 64 9.87 -8.95 15.00
C ASP A 64 10.66 -7.99 14.08
N ALA A 65 11.15 -8.53 12.96
CA ALA A 65 11.86 -7.82 11.92
C ALA A 65 10.93 -7.21 10.86
N ASP A 66 9.60 -7.31 11.01
CA ASP A 66 8.63 -6.71 10.11
C ASP A 66 7.86 -5.58 10.81
N VAL A 67 7.62 -4.50 10.07
CA VAL A 67 6.93 -3.30 10.54
C VAL A 67 5.61 -3.19 9.79
N HIS A 68 4.51 -3.08 10.53
CA HIS A 68 3.20 -2.74 9.95
C HIS A 68 3.21 -1.26 9.57
N LEU A 69 3.03 -0.97 8.28
CA LEU A 69 3.02 0.40 7.78
C LEU A 69 1.63 1.03 7.84
N GLY A 70 0.59 0.20 7.88
CA GLY A 70 -0.80 0.61 7.89
C GLY A 70 -1.68 -0.35 7.09
N ASP A 71 -2.98 -0.07 7.09
CA ASP A 71 -3.98 -0.86 6.39
C ASP A 71 -4.54 -0.07 5.21
N LEU A 72 -4.44 -0.66 4.02
CA LEU A 72 -5.10 -0.14 2.82
C LEU A 72 -6.59 -0.39 2.93
N VAL A 73 -7.40 0.64 2.75
CA VAL A 73 -8.86 0.52 2.70
C VAL A 73 -9.27 0.38 1.23
N VAL A 74 -9.78 -0.79 0.86
CA VAL A 74 -10.32 -1.07 -0.47
C VAL A 74 -11.83 -0.94 -0.40
N VAL A 75 -12.38 0.02 -1.13
CA VAL A 75 -13.83 0.17 -1.32
C VAL A 75 -14.12 -0.16 -2.79
N PRO A 76 -14.81 -1.27 -3.10
CA PRO A 76 -15.23 -1.52 -4.48
C PRO A 76 -16.22 -0.43 -4.91
N ASP A 77 -16.19 -0.04 -6.19
CA ASP A 77 -17.08 0.97 -6.78
C ASP A 77 -18.53 0.84 -6.27
N GLY A 78 -19.08 1.94 -5.73
CA GLY A 78 -20.49 2.05 -5.32
C GLY A 78 -20.79 2.18 -3.81
N GLY A 79 -19.81 2.52 -2.96
CA GLY A 79 -20.04 2.80 -1.54
C GLY A 79 -19.70 4.24 -1.16
N ASP A 80 -20.62 5.17 -1.37
CA ASP A 80 -20.57 6.52 -0.81
C ASP A 80 -20.47 6.46 0.72
N GLU A 81 -19.28 6.71 1.27
CA GLU A 81 -19.02 7.49 2.51
C GLU A 81 -17.49 7.55 2.76
N PRO A 82 -16.88 8.74 2.93
CA PRO A 82 -15.50 8.87 3.37
C PRO A 82 -15.34 8.41 4.83
N GLY A 83 -14.47 7.42 5.08
CA GLY A 83 -14.02 7.07 6.43
C GLY A 83 -14.63 5.80 7.05
N ALA A 84 -15.53 5.11 6.35
CA ALA A 84 -15.93 3.75 6.71
C ALA A 84 -16.11 2.91 5.44
N PRO A 85 -15.55 1.68 5.36
CA PRO A 85 -15.92 0.81 4.26
C PRO A 85 -17.44 0.63 4.31
N GLY A 86 -18.14 1.02 3.23
CA GLY A 86 -19.52 0.61 2.99
C GLY A 86 -19.64 -0.91 3.04
N PRO A 87 -20.85 -1.50 2.92
CA PRO A 87 -21.10 -2.92 3.20
C PRO A 87 -20.29 -3.95 2.36
N GLY A 88 -19.39 -3.51 1.47
CA GLY A 88 -18.46 -4.35 0.71
C GLY A 88 -16.97 -3.98 0.78
N GLY A 89 -16.55 -2.98 1.58
CA GLY A 89 -15.13 -2.62 1.68
C GLY A 89 -14.33 -3.54 2.61
N PHE A 90 -13.01 -3.64 2.40
CA PHE A 90 -12.11 -4.47 3.21
C PHE A 90 -10.74 -3.82 3.42
N ARG A 91 -9.96 -4.37 4.34
CA ARG A 91 -8.62 -3.88 4.69
C ARG A 91 -7.55 -4.85 4.20
N VAL A 92 -6.46 -4.31 3.69
CA VAL A 92 -5.28 -5.07 3.30
C VAL A 92 -4.07 -4.53 4.06
N PRO A 93 -3.55 -5.24 5.08
CA PRO A 93 -2.41 -4.78 5.85
C PRO A 93 -1.14 -4.78 5.00
N VAL A 94 -0.33 -3.74 5.16
CA VAL A 94 0.96 -3.58 4.47
C VAL A 94 2.10 -3.70 5.47
N TRP A 95 3.02 -4.61 5.19
CA TRP A 95 4.19 -4.87 6.01
C TRP A 95 5.47 -4.58 5.23
N MET A 96 6.52 -4.20 5.94
CA MET A 96 7.84 -3.98 5.36
C MET A 96 8.90 -4.46 6.34
N SER A 97 10.00 -5.03 5.82
CA SER A 97 11.10 -5.40 6.71
C SER A 97 11.68 -4.16 7.41
N ARG A 98 12.04 -4.28 8.68
CA ARG A 98 12.59 -3.20 9.52
C ARG A 98 13.80 -2.52 8.87
N ALA A 99 14.68 -3.32 8.26
CA ALA A 99 15.83 -2.78 7.54
C ALA A 99 15.39 -1.87 6.38
N GLN A 100 14.40 -2.29 5.59
CA GLN A 100 13.86 -1.49 4.50
C GLN A 100 13.09 -0.26 5.03
N PHE A 101 12.35 -0.44 6.12
CA PHE A 101 11.61 0.63 6.78
C PHE A 101 12.53 1.76 7.24
N GLU A 102 13.69 1.48 7.83
CA GLU A 102 14.61 2.53 8.26
C GLU A 102 15.07 3.44 7.11
N TYR A 103 15.21 2.89 5.89
CA TYR A 103 15.53 3.67 4.71
C TYR A 103 14.33 4.46 4.17
N TRP A 104 13.11 3.92 4.32
CA TRP A 104 11.89 4.44 3.66
C TRP A 104 10.93 5.12 4.64
N LYS A 105 11.28 5.26 5.91
CA LYS A 105 10.39 5.85 6.91
C LYS A 105 9.96 7.27 6.54
N HIS A 106 10.80 8.04 5.86
CA HIS A 106 10.45 9.40 5.45
C HIS A 106 9.60 9.48 4.16
N THR A 107 9.10 8.35 3.64
CA THR A 107 8.30 8.32 2.42
C THR A 107 6.86 7.88 2.67
N HIS A 108 5.97 8.44 1.85
CA HIS A 108 4.63 7.94 1.63
C HIS A 108 4.68 6.93 0.49
N LEU A 109 4.06 5.77 0.68
CA LEU A 109 4.08 4.67 -0.28
C LEU A 109 2.69 4.47 -0.88
N THR A 110 2.61 4.49 -2.19
CA THR A 110 1.38 4.19 -2.92
C THR A 110 1.56 2.87 -3.66
N ILE A 111 0.72 1.89 -3.36
CA ILE A 111 0.65 0.62 -4.09
C ILE A 111 -0.12 0.87 -5.38
N ASP A 112 0.50 0.54 -6.50
CA ASP A 112 -0.09 0.66 -7.83
C ASP A 112 0.07 -0.67 -8.60
N VAL A 113 -0.61 -0.81 -9.73
CA VAL A 113 -0.54 -1.97 -10.60
C VAL A 113 -0.19 -1.57 -12.02
N VAL A 114 0.68 -2.34 -12.67
CA VAL A 114 1.04 -2.14 -14.08
C VAL A 114 1.05 -3.47 -14.83
N PRO A 115 0.86 -3.46 -16.17
CA PRO A 115 1.08 -4.64 -16.99
C PRO A 115 2.51 -5.17 -16.83
N GLY A 116 2.65 -6.48 -16.69
CA GLY A 116 3.96 -7.08 -16.52
C GLY A 116 3.91 -8.41 -15.80
N ARG A 117 5.06 -9.08 -15.74
CA ARG A 117 5.18 -10.32 -14.99
C ARG A 117 5.18 -10.02 -13.50
N GLY A 118 4.14 -10.48 -12.79
CA GLY A 118 4.12 -10.49 -11.32
C GLY A 118 5.28 -11.30 -10.76
N ALA A 119 5.70 -10.96 -9.55
CA ALA A 119 6.72 -11.72 -8.85
C ALA A 119 6.18 -13.12 -8.51
N GLY A 120 7.03 -14.15 -8.59
CA GLY A 120 6.58 -15.55 -8.67
C GLY A 120 5.76 -16.09 -7.50
N PHE A 121 5.76 -15.42 -6.35
CA PHE A 121 4.95 -15.77 -5.18
C PHE A 121 3.76 -14.83 -4.94
N SER A 122 3.60 -13.80 -5.78
CA SER A 122 2.55 -12.81 -5.64
C SER A 122 1.26 -13.31 -6.30
N VAL A 123 0.11 -13.13 -5.65
CA VAL A 123 -1.16 -13.73 -6.10
C VAL A 123 -1.66 -13.18 -7.44
N GLU A 124 -1.25 -11.98 -7.85
CA GLU A 124 -1.60 -11.39 -9.14
C GLU A 124 -0.77 -11.92 -10.31
N ALA A 125 0.29 -12.69 -10.06
CA ALA A 125 1.20 -13.17 -11.11
C ALA A 125 0.50 -13.88 -12.30
N PRO A 126 -0.59 -14.65 -12.11
CA PRO A 126 -1.34 -15.26 -13.21
C PRO A 126 -2.15 -14.26 -14.06
N GLU A 127 -2.41 -13.04 -13.56
CA GLU A 127 -3.28 -12.04 -14.19
C GLU A 127 -2.54 -11.19 -15.26
N GLY A 128 -1.25 -11.43 -15.49
CA GLY A 128 -0.44 -10.68 -16.47
C GLY A 128 -0.12 -9.23 -16.05
N VAL A 129 -0.28 -8.95 -14.75
CA VAL A 129 0.02 -7.66 -14.13
C VAL A 129 0.95 -7.88 -12.93
N ARG A 130 1.48 -6.78 -12.39
CA ARG A 130 2.30 -6.77 -11.18
C ARG A 130 2.00 -5.55 -10.34
N PHE A 131 2.07 -5.70 -9.02
CA PHE A 131 2.08 -4.54 -8.14
C PHE A 131 3.44 -3.85 -8.16
N ILE A 132 3.43 -2.53 -7.96
CA ILE A 132 4.61 -1.67 -7.81
C ILE A 132 4.38 -0.71 -6.64
N ILE A 133 5.47 -0.21 -6.03
CA ILE A 133 5.40 0.92 -5.12
C ILE A 133 5.81 2.19 -5.85
N ARG A 134 4.96 3.21 -5.78
CA ARG A 134 5.32 4.60 -6.04
C ARG A 134 5.62 5.25 -4.69
N SER A 135 6.69 6.02 -4.61
CA SER A 135 7.05 6.71 -3.37
C SER A 135 7.20 8.21 -3.60
N ARG A 136 6.85 8.98 -2.57
CA ARG A 136 7.17 10.40 -2.44
C ARG A 136 7.67 10.67 -1.03
N LEU A 137 8.44 11.74 -0.84
CA LEU A 137 8.76 12.19 0.51
C LEU A 137 7.48 12.68 1.22
N LEU A 138 7.40 12.38 2.51
CA LEU A 138 6.42 13.02 3.40
C LEU A 138 6.82 14.48 3.59
N THR A 139 5.85 15.38 3.69
CA THR A 139 6.12 16.74 4.14
C THR A 139 6.48 16.75 5.62
N ASP A 140 7.07 17.85 6.11
CA ASP A 140 7.43 17.99 7.52
C ASP A 140 6.21 17.84 8.45
N ASP A 141 5.06 18.40 8.05
CA ASP A 141 3.80 18.26 8.78
C ASP A 141 3.29 16.82 8.79
N GLU A 142 3.39 16.14 7.64
CA GLU A 142 2.95 14.74 7.53
C GLU A 142 3.84 13.81 8.37
N TRP A 143 5.15 14.04 8.33
CA TRP A 143 6.13 13.29 9.10
C TRP A 143 5.95 13.51 10.60
N ALA A 144 5.78 14.77 11.03
CA ALA A 144 5.53 15.09 12.43
C ALA A 144 4.27 14.39 12.94
N ALA A 145 3.16 14.44 12.19
CA ALA A 145 1.91 13.79 12.57
C ALA A 145 1.99 12.25 12.62
N LEU A 146 2.90 11.63 11.85
CA LEU A 146 3.16 10.19 11.88
C LEU A 146 4.11 9.74 13.00
N ASP A 147 4.96 10.63 13.52
CA ASP A 147 5.90 10.34 14.61
C ASP A 147 5.25 10.46 16.01
N VAL A 148 4.16 11.22 16.12
CA VAL A 148 3.35 11.31 17.36
C VAL A 148 2.26 10.24 17.51
N ALA A 149 2.10 9.35 16.54
CA ALA A 149 1.11 8.26 16.54
C ALA A 149 1.71 6.93 17.01
#